data_AF-A0A2S3ZT79-F1
#
_entry.id   AF-A0A2S3ZT79-F1
#
_cell.length_a   1.000
_cell.length_b   1.000
_cell.length_c   1.000
_cell.angle_alpha   90.00
_cell.angle_beta   90.00
_cell.angle_gamma   90.00
#
_symmetry.space_group_name_H-M   'P 1'
#
loop_
_entity.id
_entity.type
_entity.pdbx_description
1 polymer ?
#
loop_
_entity_poly.entity_id
_entity_poly.type
_entity_poly.pdbx_seq_one_letter_code
_entity_poly.pdbx_strand_id
1 'polypeptide(L)' 'MVTTIRLPHSTENVIVESRQVRSLMNLSIVSMTVKGKVINLTQECARELGAALLDASMAQTETSHSTMYGAPIGAGRNC' A
#
# COMPACT_ATOMS: atom_id res chain seq x y z
N MET A 1 1.84 -21.30 -0.71
CA MET A 1 0.67 -20.66 -0.05
C MET A 1 0.18 -19.56 -0.97
N VAL A 2 -1.13 -19.47 -1.23
CA VAL A 2 -1.73 -18.44 -2.09
C VAL A 2 -2.64 -17.58 -1.23
N THR A 3 -2.48 -16.27 -1.32
CA THR A 3 -3.25 -15.28 -0.58
C THR A 3 -3.75 -14.21 -1.55
N THR A 4 -5.03 -13.88 -1.49
CA THR A 4 -5.59 -12.76 -2.26
C THR A 4 -5.73 -11.55 -1.35
N ILE A 5 -5.17 -10.42 -1.76
CA ILE A 5 -5.25 -9.15 -1.03
C ILE A 5 -5.92 -8.09 -1.90
N ARG A 6 -6.58 -7.12 -1.27
CA ARG A 6 -7.08 -5.92 -1.97
C ARG A 6 -6.11 -4.77 -1.72
N LEU A 7 -5.74 -4.07 -2.79
CA LEU A 7 -4.96 -2.85 -2.67
C LEU A 7 -5.86 -1.69 -2.19
N PRO A 8 -5.35 -0.80 -1.33
CA PRO A 8 -6.03 0.43 -0.98
C PRO A 8 -6.41 1.21 -2.25
N HIS A 9 -7.62 1.77 -2.29
CA HIS A 9 -8.13 2.57 -3.42
C HIS A 9 -8.19 1.84 -4.78
N SER A 10 -8.00 0.52 -4.81
CA SER A 10 -8.20 -0.31 -5.99
C SER A 10 -9.39 -1.22 -5.80
N THR A 11 -10.23 -1.32 -6.83
CA THR A 11 -11.30 -2.34 -6.88
C THR A 11 -10.77 -3.72 -7.23
N GLU A 12 -9.49 -3.82 -7.57
CA GLU A 12 -8.86 -5.03 -8.06
C GLU A 12 -8.31 -5.90 -6.94
N ASN A 13 -8.45 -7.21 -7.13
CA ASN A 13 -7.84 -8.21 -6.27
C ASN A 13 -6.42 -8.49 -6.78
N VAL A 14 -5.46 -8.45 -5.88
CA VAL A 14 -4.08 -8.83 -6.13
C VAL A 14 -3.86 -10.23 -5.58
N ILE A 15 -3.33 -11.11 -6.42
CA ILE A 15 -3.01 -12.48 -6.02
C ILE A 15 -1.54 -12.52 -5.63
N VAL A 16 -1.26 -12.98 -4.42
CA VAL A 16 0.08 -13.17 -3.88
C VAL A 16 0.30 -14.66 -3.68
N GLU A 17 1.28 -15.23 -4.37
CA GLU A 17 1.68 -16.63 -4.23
C GLU A 17 3.11 -16.69 -3.70
N SER A 18 3.33 -17.49 -2.67
CA SER A 18 4.69 -17.82 -2.20
C SER A 18 5.03 -19.25 -2.57
N ARG A 19 6.14 -19.41 -3.29
CA ARG A 19 6.67 -20.69 -3.77
C ARG A 19 8.18 -20.81 -3.49
N GLN A 20 8.63 -22.01 -3.21
CA GLN A 20 10.05 -22.33 -3.12
C GLN A 20 10.52 -22.98 -4.41
N VAL A 21 11.61 -22.47 -4.98
CA VAL A 21 12.24 -23.06 -6.16
C VAL A 21 13.34 -24.01 -5.70
N ARG A 22 13.03 -25.31 -5.65
CA ARG A 22 13.94 -26.35 -5.13
C ARG A 22 15.29 -26.38 -5.87
N SER A 23 15.27 -26.16 -7.18
CA SER A 23 16.48 -26.18 -8.03
C SER A 23 17.44 -25.01 -7.79
N LEU A 24 17.01 -23.97 -7.06
CA LEU A 24 17.80 -22.77 -6.76
C LEU A 24 18.07 -22.67 -5.26
N MET A 25 18.63 -23.72 -4.65
CA MET A 25 18.95 -23.76 -3.21
C MET A 25 17.73 -23.46 -2.31
N ASN A 26 16.54 -23.89 -2.72
CA ASN A 26 15.27 -23.57 -2.05
C ASN A 26 14.98 -22.06 -1.95
N LEU A 27 15.37 -21.29 -2.97
CA LEU A 27 15.07 -19.87 -3.06
C LEU A 27 13.56 -19.62 -2.90
N SER A 28 13.22 -18.79 -1.93
CA SER A 28 11.85 -18.34 -1.65
C SER A 28 11.48 -17.20 -2.58
N ILE A 29 10.51 -17.44 -3.46
CA ILE A 29 9.99 -16.46 -4.42
C ILE A 29 8.55 -16.14 -4.05
N VAL A 30 8.25 -14.85 -4.05
CA VAL A 30 6.89 -14.31 -3.92
C VAL A 30 6.46 -13.76 -5.27
N SER A 31 5.40 -14.31 -5.84
CA SER A 31 4.80 -13.86 -7.09
C SER A 31 3.57 -13.03 -6.77
N MET A 32 3.52 -11.80 -7.28
CA MET A 32 2.39 -10.89 -7.13
C MET A 32 1.76 -10.63 -8.51
N THR A 33 0.46 -10.89 -8.65
CA THR A 33 -0.29 -10.63 -9.88
C THR A 33 -1.16 -9.39 -9.73
N VAL A 34 -0.85 -8.36 -10.52
CA VAL A 34 -1.59 -7.08 -10.57
C VAL A 34 -1.98 -6.82 -12.02
N LYS A 35 -3.27 -6.60 -12.31
CA LYS A 35 -3.76 -6.36 -13.69
C LYS A 35 -3.31 -7.42 -14.71
N GLY A 36 -3.24 -8.69 -14.29
CA GLY A 36 -2.74 -9.79 -15.12
C GLY A 36 -1.23 -9.79 -15.37
N LYS A 37 -0.49 -8.82 -14.84
CA LYS A 37 0.99 -8.81 -14.86
C LYS A 37 1.52 -9.49 -13.62
N VAL A 38 2.47 -10.41 -13.81
CA VAL A 38 3.12 -11.14 -12.73
C VAL A 38 4.47 -10.50 -12.42
N ILE A 39 4.67 -10.14 -11.16
CA ILE A 39 5.91 -9.62 -10.62
C ILE A 39 6.49 -10.69 -9.69
N ASN A 40 7.71 -11.17 -9.97
CA ASN A 40 8.40 -12.11 -9.10
C ASN A 40 9.39 -11.34 -8.24
N LEU A 41 9.29 -11.55 -6.93
CA LEU A 41 10.08 -10.86 -5.92
C LEU A 41 10.80 -11.90 -5.05
N THR A 42 11.96 -11.53 -4.54
CA THR A 42 12.54 -12.23 -3.39
C THR A 42 11.69 -11.95 -2.15
N GLN A 43 11.85 -12.77 -1.12
CA GLN A 43 11.12 -12.60 0.13
C GLN A 43 11.40 -11.25 0.82
N GLU A 44 12.63 -10.74 0.73
CA GLU A 44 13.01 -9.45 1.30
C GLU A 44 12.31 -8.28 0.59
N CYS A 45 12.37 -8.24 -0.74
CA CYS A 45 11.69 -7.19 -1.52
C CYS A 45 10.17 -7.24 -1.34
N ALA A 46 9.59 -8.44 -1.23
CA ALA A 46 8.15 -8.59 -0.97
C ALA A 46 7.74 -8.04 0.40
N ARG A 47 8.60 -8.19 1.42
CA ARG A 47 8.38 -7.63 2.76
C ARG A 47 8.45 -6.11 2.76
N GLU A 48 9.48 -5.54 2.12
CA GLU A 48 9.63 -4.08 2.00
C GLU A 48 8.44 -3.47 1.24
N LEU A 49 8.04 -4.09 0.13
CA LEU A 49 6.86 -3.66 -0.63
C LEU A 49 5.58 -3.74 0.20
N GLY A 50 5.38 -4.83 0.94
CA GLY A 50 4.23 -5.00 1.82
C GLY A 50 4.16 -3.92 2.92
N ALA A 51 5.30 -3.60 3.54
CA ALA A 51 5.39 -2.54 4.55
C ALA A 51 5.06 -1.16 3.93
N ALA A 52 5.69 -0.81 2.81
CA ALA A 52 5.44 0.45 2.13
C ALA A 52 3.97 0.62 1.68
N LEU A 53 3.34 -0.46 1.21
CA LEU A 53 1.92 -0.46 0.84
C LEU A 53 1.01 -0.27 2.06
N LEU A 54 1.35 -0.90 3.19
CA LEU A 54 0.63 -0.74 4.44
C LEU A 54 0.74 0.70 4.96
N ASP A 55 1.96 1.25 4.98
CA ASP A 55 2.22 2.63 5.40
C ASP A 55 1.47 3.64 4.52
N ALA A 56 1.51 3.45 3.19
CA ALA A 56 0.77 4.28 2.24
C ALA A 56 -0.74 4.19 2.43
N SER A 57 -1.26 3.02 2.86
CA SER A 57 -2.67 2.86 3.21
C SER A 57 -3.06 3.63 4.46
N MET A 58 -2.17 3.70 5.46
CA MET A 58 -2.44 4.35 6.74
C MET A 58 -2.30 5.88 6.65
N ALA A 59 -1.35 6.37 5.85
CA ALA A 59 -1.11 7.80 5.63
C ALA A 59 -2.32 8.55 5.02
N GLN A 60 -3.25 7.86 4.35
CA GLN A 60 -4.46 8.49 3.80
C GLN A 60 -5.57 8.73 4.82
N THR A 61 -5.46 8.16 6.03
CA THR A 61 -6.48 8.33 7.09
C THR A 61 -6.44 9.73 7.72
N GLU A 62 -5.33 10.46 7.58
CA GLU A 62 -5.15 11.78 8.20
C GLU A 62 -5.45 12.97 7.27
N THR A 63 -5.57 12.76 5.96
CA THR A 63 -5.69 13.88 4.98
C THR A 63 -7.14 14.28 4.64
N SER A 64 -8.16 13.68 5.29
CA SER A 64 -9.58 13.95 4.97
C SER A 64 -10.34 14.80 6.02
N HIS A 65 -9.66 15.56 6.88
CA HIS A 65 -10.34 16.40 7.88
C HIS A 65 -9.72 17.78 8.09
N SER A 66 -9.46 18.52 7.01
CA SER A 66 -9.16 19.97 7.12
C SER A 66 -9.64 20.77 5.91
N THR A 67 -10.94 20.69 5.62
CA THR A 67 -11.61 21.76 4.89
C THR A 67 -13.03 21.95 5.43
N MET A 68 -13.24 22.86 6.39
CA MET A 68 -14.27 23.91 6.31
C MET A 68 -14.45 24.68 7.64
N TYR A 69 -14.58 26.01 7.45
CA TYR A 69 -15.09 27.08 8.32
C TYR A 69 -14.07 28.05 8.94
N GLY A 70 -13.99 29.24 8.33
CA GLY A 70 -13.67 30.49 9.04
C GLY A 70 -12.76 31.48 8.28
N ALA A 71 -13.28 32.18 7.28
CA ALA A 71 -12.67 33.42 6.78
C ALA A 71 -12.59 34.50 7.90
N PRO A 72 -11.66 35.46 7.85
CA PRO A 72 -11.39 36.37 8.96
C PRO A 72 -12.53 37.40 9.08
N ILE A 73 -13.27 37.36 10.18
CA ILE A 73 -14.18 38.44 10.55
C ILE A 73 -13.39 39.41 11.41
N GLY A 74 -13.29 40.65 10.94
CA GLY A 74 -12.48 41.69 11.53
C GLY A 74 -12.78 41.95 13.01
N ALA A 75 -11.73 42.25 13.76
CA ALA A 75 -11.82 42.97 15.01
C ALA A 75 -11.02 44.27 14.84
N GLY A 76 -11.73 45.39 14.67
CA GLY A 76 -11.15 46.69 14.97
C GLY A 76 -10.78 46.77 16.44
N ARG A 77 -9.64 47.39 16.75
CA ARG A 77 -9.43 48.20 17.95
C ARG A 77 -8.07 48.91 17.88
N ASN A 78 -8.18 50.23 17.83
CA ASN A 78 -7.44 51.24 18.60
C ASN A 78 -6.01 50.90 19.04
N CYS A 79 -5.04 51.61 18.45
CA CYS A 79 -4.06 52.48 19.11
C CYS A 79 -3.53 53.46 18.06
#